data_AF-A0A1F8SDV7-F1
#
_entry.id   AF-A0A1F8SDV7-F1
#
_cell.length_a   1.000
_cell.length_b   1.000
_cell.length_c   1.000
_cell.angle_alpha   90.00
_cell.angle_beta   90.00
_cell.angle_gamma   90.00
#
_symmetry.space_group_name_H-M   'P 1'
#
loop_
_entity.id
_entity.type
_entity.pdbx_description
1 polymer ?
#
loop_
_entity_poly.entity_id
_entity_poly.type
_entity_poly.pdbx_seq_one_letter_code
_entity_poly.pdbx_strand_id
1 'polypeptide(L)'
;MGIRAWLRDLWASVRPRTRRGGFLAAAAILAGAAALSVVLLVGAAMAWNPYVEYSLNRDVDAQRWATLDQRFASAGRCGECHEREAARANTATHEGIGCQSCHGPLFDHDVAVAADASTVAVAVPDAELCLRCHVEADGRPATIREIVVANHYQPVCLECHDPHSGVSNPPPVVEHPLEDLPECITCHGPEGFKARNQRHPVADTDDAACMLCHQQGRGPKDDDEVSE
;
A
#
# COMPACT_ATOMS: atom_id res chain seq x y z
N MET A 1 -48.26 20.85 52.27
CA MET A 1 -49.10 20.85 51.04
C MET A 1 -48.69 19.64 50.22
N GLY A 2 -49.59 18.66 50.01
CA GLY A 2 -49.21 17.37 49.41
C GLY A 2 -49.11 17.41 47.88
N ILE A 3 -48.19 16.64 47.30
CA ILE A 3 -47.97 16.51 45.84
C ILE A 3 -49.27 16.29 45.06
N ARG A 4 -50.23 15.55 45.63
CA ARG A 4 -51.56 15.32 45.03
C ARG A 4 -52.45 16.56 44.94
N ALA A 5 -52.31 17.52 45.85
CA ALA A 5 -53.06 18.79 45.78
C ALA A 5 -52.46 19.71 44.72
N TRP A 6 -51.12 19.83 44.71
CA TRP A 6 -50.39 20.61 43.72
C TRP A 6 -50.63 20.12 42.28
N LEU A 7 -50.59 18.80 42.05
CA LEU A 7 -50.88 18.21 40.74
C LEU A 7 -52.31 18.50 40.25
N ARG A 8 -53.29 18.58 41.17
CA ARG A 8 -54.69 18.82 40.83
C ARG A 8 -54.91 20.28 40.39
N ASP A 9 -54.31 21.22 41.10
CA ASP A 9 -54.39 22.65 40.79
C ASP A 9 -53.63 22.98 39.50
N LEU A 10 -52.48 22.34 39.28
CA LEU A 10 -51.74 22.42 38.03
C LEU A 10 -52.55 21.85 36.84
N TRP A 11 -53.20 20.70 37.01
CA TRP A 11 -54.04 20.16 35.94
C TRP A 11 -55.26 21.04 35.65
N ALA A 12 -55.86 21.63 36.69
CA ALA A 12 -56.99 22.54 36.53
C ALA A 12 -56.62 23.84 35.79
N SER A 13 -55.38 24.32 35.90
CA SER A 13 -54.91 25.53 35.21
C SER A 13 -54.56 25.28 33.73
N VAL A 14 -54.18 24.04 33.36
CA VAL A 14 -53.72 23.70 32.01
C VAL A 14 -54.79 22.98 31.18
N ARG A 15 -55.87 22.48 31.79
CA ARG A 15 -56.91 21.71 31.08
C ARG A 15 -57.71 22.62 30.12
N PRO A 16 -57.73 22.31 28.82
CA PRO A 16 -58.44 23.13 27.85
C PRO A 16 -59.95 23.09 28.10
N ARG A 17 -60.57 24.27 28.16
CA ARG A 17 -62.01 24.45 28.46
C ARG A 17 -62.92 24.22 27.26
N THR A 18 -62.38 24.13 26.04
CA THR A 18 -63.13 23.96 24.79
C THR A 18 -62.54 22.82 23.95
N ARG A 19 -63.38 22.19 23.10
CA ARG A 19 -62.91 21.14 22.17
C ARG A 19 -61.78 21.65 21.26
N ARG A 20 -61.89 22.88 20.74
CA ARG A 20 -60.82 23.54 19.96
C ARG A 20 -59.53 23.71 20.78
N GLY A 21 -59.63 24.13 22.05
CA GLY A 21 -58.47 24.21 22.95
C GLY A 21 -57.82 22.85 23.20
N GLY A 22 -58.62 21.78 23.27
CA GLY A 22 -58.14 20.41 23.37
C GLY A 22 -57.31 19.98 22.16
N PHE A 23 -57.82 20.23 20.96
CA PHE A 23 -57.08 19.94 19.72
C PHE A 23 -55.80 20.76 19.58
N LEU A 24 -55.83 22.06 19.91
CA LEU A 24 -54.64 22.93 19.83
C LEU A 24 -53.56 22.51 20.85
N ALA A 25 -53.93 22.13 22.07
CA ALA A 25 -52.99 21.63 23.07
C ALA A 25 -52.33 20.32 22.63
N ALA A 26 -53.10 19.37 22.09
CA ALA A 26 -52.57 18.12 21.56
C ALA A 26 -51.62 18.36 20.36
N ALA A 27 -52.00 19.25 19.44
CA ALA A 27 -51.16 19.62 18.30
C ALA A 27 -49.83 20.27 18.74
N ALA A 28 -49.87 21.15 19.74
CA ALA A 28 -48.66 21.79 20.28
C ALA A 28 -47.72 20.77 20.95
N ILE A 29 -48.27 19.80 21.71
CA ILE A 29 -47.48 18.73 22.32
C ILE A 29 -46.82 17.86 21.26
N LEU A 30 -47.57 17.45 20.23
CA LEU A 30 -47.06 16.62 19.14
C LEU A 30 -45.99 17.37 18.32
N ALA A 31 -46.20 18.65 18.02
CA ALA A 31 -45.22 19.48 17.33
C ALA A 31 -43.94 19.64 18.16
N GLY A 32 -44.07 19.89 19.47
CA GLY A 32 -42.93 19.97 20.38
C GLY A 32 -42.16 18.65 20.49
N ALA A 33 -42.86 17.52 20.59
CA ALA A 33 -42.25 16.20 20.60
C ALA A 33 -41.52 15.87 19.29
N ALA A 34 -42.10 16.23 18.14
CA ALA A 34 -41.46 16.06 16.84
C ALA A 34 -40.19 16.92 16.71
N ALA A 35 -40.25 18.19 17.11
CA ALA A 35 -39.08 19.08 17.10
C ALA A 35 -37.96 18.55 18.01
N LEU A 36 -38.29 18.12 19.23
CA LEU A 36 -37.32 17.51 20.14
C LEU A 36 -36.72 16.22 19.55
N SER A 37 -37.54 15.38 18.92
CA SER A 37 -37.08 14.16 18.27
C SER A 37 -36.10 14.45 17.13
N VAL A 38 -36.36 15.49 16.33
CA VAL A 38 -35.43 15.94 15.27
C VAL A 38 -34.11 16.44 15.88
N VAL A 39 -34.16 17.25 16.94
CA VAL A 39 -32.94 17.73 17.60
C VAL A 39 -32.11 16.57 18.16
N LEU A 40 -32.76 15.60 18.80
CA LEU A 40 -32.08 14.41 19.33
C LEU A 40 -31.48 13.54 18.22
N LEU A 41 -32.21 13.38 17.10
CA LEU A 41 -31.70 12.65 15.93
C LEU A 41 -30.48 13.33 15.31
N VAL A 42 -30.53 14.66 15.14
CA VAL A 42 -29.39 15.44 14.62
C VAL A 42 -28.20 15.34 15.58
N GLY A 43 -28.44 15.50 16.88
CA GLY A 43 -27.41 15.37 17.91
C GLY A 43 -26.77 13.98 17.90
N ALA A 44 -27.56 12.91 17.80
CA ALA A 44 -27.06 11.54 17.70
C ALA A 44 -26.27 11.30 16.41
N ALA A 45 -26.76 11.80 15.27
CA ALA A 45 -26.05 11.70 13.99
C ALA A 45 -24.71 12.45 14.02
N MET A 46 -24.63 13.60 14.69
CA MET A 46 -23.38 14.33 14.88
C MET A 46 -22.43 13.63 15.85
N ALA A 47 -22.95 13.08 16.95
CA ALA A 47 -22.16 12.34 17.94
C ALA A 47 -21.59 11.02 17.40
N TRP A 48 -22.28 10.39 16.45
CA TRP A 48 -21.79 9.17 15.76
C TRP A 48 -21.01 9.47 14.49
N ASN A 49 -20.77 10.75 14.17
CA ASN A 49 -19.97 11.09 13.01
C ASN A 49 -18.47 11.00 13.38
N PRO A 50 -17.73 10.01 12.85
CA PRO A 50 -16.31 9.83 13.19
C PRO A 50 -15.45 11.04 12.81
N TYR A 51 -15.89 11.84 11.83
CA TYR A 51 -15.20 13.06 11.45
C TYR A 51 -15.37 14.18 12.48
N VAL A 52 -16.49 14.22 13.19
CA VAL A 52 -16.72 15.20 14.26
C VAL A 52 -15.83 14.87 15.47
N GLU A 53 -15.75 13.60 15.86
CA GLU A 53 -14.88 13.15 16.95
C GLU A 53 -13.40 13.44 16.68
N TYR A 54 -12.91 13.11 15.48
CA TYR A 54 -11.54 13.43 15.07
C TYR A 54 -11.26 14.95 15.01
N SER A 55 -12.23 15.76 14.57
CA SER A 55 -12.06 17.21 14.46
C SER A 55 -12.09 17.95 15.81
N LEU A 56 -12.86 17.45 16.78
CA LEU A 56 -13.05 18.08 18.08
C LEU A 56 -12.04 17.61 19.14
N ASN A 57 -11.47 16.41 18.97
CA ASN A 57 -10.57 15.79 19.96
C ASN A 57 -9.08 15.78 19.55
N ARG A 58 -8.66 16.67 18.64
CA ARG A 58 -7.27 16.73 18.13
C ARG A 58 -6.18 16.63 19.20
N ASP A 59 -6.34 17.29 20.34
CA ASP A 59 -5.31 17.30 21.40
C ASP A 59 -5.24 15.94 22.13
N VAL A 60 -6.39 15.30 22.35
CA VAL A 60 -6.47 13.97 22.97
C VAL A 60 -5.91 12.91 22.01
N ASP A 61 -6.22 13.04 20.71
CA ASP A 61 -5.66 12.17 19.67
C ASP A 61 -4.15 12.34 19.55
N ALA A 62 -3.64 13.58 19.60
CA ALA A 62 -2.21 13.86 19.57
C ALA A 62 -1.48 13.25 20.78
N GLN A 63 -2.03 13.40 21.99
CA GLN A 63 -1.48 12.77 23.19
C GLN A 63 -1.51 11.24 23.08
N ARG A 64 -2.61 10.67 22.57
CA ARG A 64 -2.73 9.23 22.35
C ARG A 64 -1.69 8.73 21.35
N TRP A 65 -1.50 9.42 20.22
CA TRP A 65 -0.47 9.05 19.24
C TRP A 65 0.94 9.16 19.79
N ALA A 66 1.21 10.15 20.65
CA ALA A 66 2.50 10.29 21.33
C ALA A 66 2.83 9.14 22.30
N THR A 67 1.82 8.35 22.72
CA THR A 67 2.03 7.14 23.52
C THR A 67 2.29 5.88 22.71
N LEU A 68 2.15 5.93 21.38
CA LEU A 68 2.40 4.79 20.50
C LEU A 68 3.90 4.63 20.21
N ASP A 69 4.36 3.38 20.19
CA ASP A 69 5.73 3.07 19.76
C ASP A 69 5.89 3.37 18.27
N GLN A 70 6.91 4.15 17.92
CA GLN A 70 7.27 4.37 16.53
C GLN A 70 7.78 3.06 15.90
N ARG A 71 7.15 2.66 14.80
CA ARG A 71 7.56 1.45 14.04
C ARG A 71 8.24 1.80 12.73
N PHE A 72 7.94 2.95 12.17
CA PHE A 72 8.49 3.42 10.90
C PHE A 72 9.58 4.46 11.17
N ALA A 73 10.78 4.26 10.60
CA ALA A 73 11.75 5.33 10.39
C ALA A 73 11.12 6.50 9.59
N SER A 74 11.68 7.70 9.65
CA SER A 74 11.19 8.79 8.79
C SER A 74 11.78 8.69 7.38
N ALA A 75 10.96 8.94 6.36
CA ALA A 75 11.31 8.69 4.96
C ALA A 75 12.58 9.41 4.47
N GLY A 76 12.90 10.58 5.02
CA GLY A 76 14.09 11.34 4.65
C GLY A 76 15.40 10.83 5.28
N ARG A 77 15.32 10.14 6.43
CA ARG A 77 16.50 9.71 7.17
C ARG A 77 17.30 8.63 6.43
N CYS A 78 16.64 7.83 5.61
CA CYS A 78 17.29 6.79 4.81
C CYS A 78 18.40 7.37 3.93
N GLY A 79 18.16 8.53 3.30
CA GLY A 79 19.11 9.18 2.40
C GLY A 79 20.33 9.80 3.09
N GLU A 80 20.32 9.95 4.41
CA GLU A 80 21.47 10.45 5.17
C GLU A 80 22.61 9.42 5.22
N CYS A 81 22.28 8.13 5.16
CA CYS A 81 23.26 7.03 5.16
C CYS A 81 23.29 6.25 3.83
N HIS A 82 22.16 6.15 3.12
CA HIS A 82 22.01 5.45 1.84
C HIS A 82 21.80 6.42 0.67
N GLU A 83 22.68 7.43 0.57
CA GLU A 83 22.57 8.51 -0.42
C GLU A 83 22.49 7.97 -1.85
N ARG A 84 23.32 6.96 -2.19
CA ARG A 84 23.39 6.42 -3.56
C ARG A 84 22.08 5.76 -3.98
N GLU A 85 21.52 4.93 -3.11
CA GLU A 85 20.27 4.23 -3.36
C GLU A 85 19.10 5.22 -3.39
N ALA A 86 19.07 6.17 -2.46
CA ALA A 86 18.06 7.23 -2.42
C ALA A 86 18.09 8.12 -3.66
N ALA A 87 19.28 8.55 -4.11
CA ALA A 87 19.43 9.37 -5.31
C ALA A 87 18.96 8.64 -6.58
N ARG A 88 19.23 7.33 -6.67
CA ARG A 88 18.72 6.50 -7.76
C ARG A 88 17.19 6.40 -7.71
N ALA A 89 16.62 6.04 -6.57
CA ALA A 89 15.19 5.84 -6.42
C ALA A 89 14.38 7.12 -6.69
N ASN A 90 14.87 8.27 -6.21
CA ASN A 90 14.21 9.56 -6.37
C ASN A 90 14.26 10.12 -7.80
N THR A 91 15.02 9.51 -8.71
CA THR A 91 15.09 9.93 -10.12
C THR A 91 14.58 8.86 -11.08
N ALA A 92 14.13 7.72 -10.55
CA ALA A 92 13.65 6.57 -11.30
C ALA A 92 12.13 6.49 -11.32
N THR A 93 11.60 5.47 -11.99
CA THR A 93 10.14 5.22 -12.10
C THR A 93 9.45 4.93 -10.77
N HIS A 94 10.21 4.62 -9.71
CA HIS A 94 9.70 4.46 -8.35
C HIS A 94 9.80 5.74 -7.49
N GLU A 95 10.03 6.89 -8.12
CA GLU A 95 9.96 8.20 -7.45
C GLU A 95 8.61 8.34 -6.71
N GLY A 96 8.69 8.59 -5.40
CA GLY A 96 7.51 8.69 -4.52
C GLY A 96 7.14 7.40 -3.78
N ILE A 97 7.74 6.25 -4.10
CA ILE A 97 7.63 5.03 -3.28
C ILE A 97 8.70 5.10 -2.19
N GLY A 98 8.29 5.37 -0.95
CA GLY A 98 9.22 5.43 0.19
C GLY A 98 9.89 4.08 0.45
N CYS A 99 11.17 4.09 0.89
CA CYS A 99 12.00 2.89 1.12
C CYS A 99 11.28 1.79 1.92
N GLN A 100 10.49 2.21 2.90
CA GLN A 100 9.76 1.35 3.83
C GLN A 100 8.58 0.62 3.20
N SER A 101 8.11 1.07 2.03
CA SER A 101 7.10 0.36 1.26
C SER A 101 7.63 -0.98 0.77
N CYS A 102 8.95 -1.07 0.53
CA CYS A 102 9.61 -2.29 0.07
C CYS A 102 10.37 -3.01 1.18
N HIS A 103 11.05 -2.27 2.05
CA HIS A 103 11.93 -2.83 3.07
C HIS A 103 11.30 -2.95 4.46
N GLY A 104 10.03 -2.57 4.59
CA GLY A 104 9.30 -2.62 5.86
C GLY A 104 9.59 -1.44 6.78
N PRO A 105 9.27 -1.55 8.08
CA PRO A 105 9.20 -0.40 8.97
C PRO A 105 10.56 0.24 9.28
N LEU A 106 11.61 -0.56 9.45
CA LEU A 106 13.02 -0.14 9.62
C LEU A 106 13.32 0.87 10.74
N PHE A 107 12.41 1.14 11.67
CA PHE A 107 12.71 2.04 12.81
C PHE A 107 13.89 1.51 13.65
N ASP A 108 13.89 0.23 13.98
CA ASP A 108 14.98 -0.38 14.76
C ASP A 108 16.33 -0.28 14.03
N HIS A 109 16.33 -0.38 12.70
CA HIS A 109 17.54 -0.18 11.88
C HIS A 109 18.05 1.27 11.97
N ASP A 110 17.16 2.25 11.82
CA ASP A 110 17.49 3.68 11.91
C ASP A 110 18.07 4.05 13.30
N VAL A 111 17.50 3.52 14.39
CA VAL A 111 17.98 3.82 15.75
C VAL A 111 19.20 2.99 16.16
N ALA A 112 19.34 1.74 15.72
CA ALA A 112 20.45 0.86 16.09
C ALA A 112 21.79 1.28 15.46
N VAL A 113 21.75 1.89 14.26
CA VAL A 113 22.96 2.38 13.58
C VAL A 113 23.65 3.51 14.36
N ALA A 114 22.95 4.20 15.27
CA ALA A 114 23.56 5.13 16.22
C ALA A 114 24.43 4.46 17.29
N ALA A 115 24.38 3.14 17.44
CA ALA A 115 25.12 2.36 18.44
C ALA A 115 26.09 1.32 17.84
N ASP A 116 25.76 0.66 16.72
CA ASP A 116 26.64 -0.21 15.93
C ASP A 116 25.99 -0.54 14.56
N ALA A 117 26.60 -0.11 13.45
CA ALA A 117 25.99 -0.01 12.13
C ALA A 117 25.65 -1.35 11.43
N SER A 118 25.92 -2.50 12.04
CA SER A 118 25.93 -3.81 11.36
C SER A 118 24.85 -4.81 11.79
N THR A 119 24.00 -4.50 12.76
CA THR A 119 23.23 -5.55 13.47
C THR A 119 21.79 -5.78 13.03
N VAL A 120 21.20 -4.89 12.22
CA VAL A 120 19.82 -5.06 11.70
C VAL A 120 19.84 -5.06 10.17
N ALA A 121 19.90 -6.26 9.59
CA ALA A 121 19.88 -6.45 8.15
C ALA A 121 18.54 -6.00 7.55
N VAL A 122 18.61 -5.21 6.47
CA VAL A 122 17.43 -4.85 5.68
C VAL A 122 17.03 -6.05 4.83
N ALA A 123 15.78 -6.48 4.94
CA ALA A 123 15.28 -7.59 4.15
C ALA A 123 15.25 -7.21 2.66
N VAL A 124 15.68 -8.15 1.81
CA VAL A 124 15.53 -8.06 0.37
C VAL A 124 14.06 -8.33 0.03
N PRO A 125 13.39 -7.44 -0.74
CA PRO A 125 12.02 -7.66 -1.19
C PRO A 125 11.87 -8.98 -1.95
N ASP A 126 10.75 -9.66 -1.74
CA ASP A 126 10.38 -10.84 -2.53
C ASP A 126 9.49 -10.46 -3.72
N ALA A 127 9.22 -11.46 -4.57
CA ALA A 127 8.35 -11.28 -5.72
C ALA A 127 6.90 -10.92 -5.33
N GLU A 128 6.40 -11.39 -4.19
CA GLU A 128 5.03 -11.11 -3.74
C GLU A 128 4.84 -9.60 -3.54
N LEU A 129 5.82 -8.92 -2.96
CA LEU A 129 5.79 -7.48 -2.78
C LEU A 129 5.72 -6.73 -4.11
N CYS A 130 6.52 -7.13 -5.10
CA CYS A 130 6.49 -6.53 -6.44
C CYS A 130 5.12 -6.72 -7.11
N LEU A 131 4.54 -7.91 -6.98
CA LEU A 131 3.27 -8.28 -7.61
C LEU A 131 2.07 -7.52 -7.04
N ARG A 132 2.15 -6.91 -5.85
CA ARG A 132 1.11 -5.99 -5.36
C ARG A 132 0.84 -4.84 -6.33
N CYS A 133 1.89 -4.40 -7.03
CA CYS A 133 1.84 -3.30 -7.97
C CYS A 133 1.91 -3.73 -9.44
N HIS A 134 2.68 -4.77 -9.75
CA HIS A 134 3.00 -5.12 -11.12
C HIS A 134 2.16 -6.27 -11.69
N VAL A 135 1.28 -6.91 -10.92
CA VAL A 135 0.31 -7.84 -11.49
C VAL A 135 -0.79 -7.05 -12.23
N GLU A 136 -1.18 -7.55 -13.40
CA GLU A 136 -2.35 -7.07 -14.14
C GLU A 136 -3.58 -7.03 -13.23
N ALA A 137 -4.18 -5.85 -13.11
CA ALA A 137 -5.37 -5.63 -12.32
C ALA A 137 -6.26 -4.53 -12.92
N ASP A 138 -7.57 -4.77 -12.95
CA ASP A 138 -8.54 -3.79 -13.41
C ASP A 138 -8.46 -2.50 -12.59
N GLY A 139 -8.47 -1.36 -13.28
CA GLY A 139 -8.46 -0.04 -12.66
C GLY A 139 -7.08 0.45 -12.20
N ARG A 140 -6.01 -0.30 -12.45
CA ARG A 140 -4.65 0.22 -12.22
C ARG A 140 -4.33 1.33 -13.23
N PRO A 141 -3.67 2.43 -12.81
CA PRO A 141 -3.25 3.47 -13.74
C PRO A 141 -2.27 2.93 -14.78
N ALA A 142 -2.44 3.34 -16.03
CA ALA A 142 -1.55 2.94 -17.14
C ALA A 142 -0.08 3.37 -16.97
N THR A 143 0.22 4.24 -16.01
CA THR A 143 1.58 4.64 -15.64
C THR A 143 2.34 3.55 -14.88
N ILE A 144 1.64 2.59 -14.27
CA ILE A 144 2.26 1.43 -13.63
C ILE A 144 2.35 0.31 -14.66
N ARG A 145 3.56 -0.16 -14.95
CA ARG A 145 3.77 -1.28 -15.87
C ARG A 145 3.29 -2.57 -15.22
N GLU A 146 2.35 -3.25 -15.86
CA GLU A 146 1.79 -4.52 -15.39
C GLU A 146 2.30 -5.69 -16.22
N ILE A 147 2.26 -6.88 -15.63
CA ILE A 147 2.60 -8.15 -16.24
C ILE A 147 1.50 -9.19 -15.98
N VAL A 148 1.31 -10.07 -16.95
CA VAL A 148 0.66 -11.37 -16.70
C VAL A 148 1.74 -12.32 -16.17
N VAL A 149 1.67 -12.68 -14.90
CA VAL A 149 2.71 -13.47 -14.21
C VAL A 149 3.03 -14.77 -14.94
N ALA A 150 2.01 -15.46 -15.46
CA ALA A 150 2.17 -16.70 -16.23
C ALA A 150 2.93 -16.51 -17.56
N ASN A 151 2.94 -15.31 -18.11
CA ASN A 151 3.57 -14.99 -19.40
C ASN A 151 4.92 -14.28 -19.22
N HIS A 152 5.19 -13.74 -18.03
CA HIS A 152 6.49 -13.18 -17.69
C HIS A 152 7.51 -14.29 -17.44
N TYR A 153 8.80 -13.94 -17.36
CA TYR A 153 9.82 -14.88 -16.88
C TYR A 153 9.44 -15.43 -15.49
N GLN A 154 10.17 -16.45 -15.01
CA GLN A 154 10.02 -16.94 -13.63
C GLN A 154 9.96 -15.75 -12.64
N PRO A 155 9.23 -15.86 -11.52
CA PRO A 155 9.00 -14.75 -10.59
C PRO A 155 10.24 -14.43 -9.74
N VAL A 156 11.35 -14.10 -10.41
CA VAL A 156 12.66 -13.72 -9.85
C VAL A 156 12.98 -12.28 -10.26
N CYS A 157 12.10 -11.36 -9.86
CA CYS A 157 12.08 -9.97 -10.33
C CYS A 157 13.45 -9.28 -10.22
N LEU A 158 14.16 -9.48 -9.10
CA LEU A 158 15.39 -8.76 -8.77
C LEU A 158 16.64 -9.24 -9.54
N GLU A 159 16.56 -10.36 -10.24
CA GLU A 159 17.66 -10.81 -11.12
C GLU A 159 17.80 -9.90 -12.34
N CYS A 160 16.66 -9.40 -12.85
CA CYS A 160 16.61 -8.53 -14.02
C CYS A 160 16.35 -7.06 -13.65
N HIS A 161 15.59 -6.80 -12.60
CA HIS A 161 15.15 -5.46 -12.22
C HIS A 161 15.93 -4.90 -11.03
N ASP A 162 16.44 -3.68 -11.16
CA ASP A 162 16.92 -2.88 -10.04
C ASP A 162 15.83 -1.88 -9.64
N PRO A 163 15.12 -2.10 -8.52
CA PRO A 163 14.01 -1.25 -8.11
C PRO A 163 14.44 0.15 -7.68
N HIS A 164 15.73 0.37 -7.37
CA HIS A 164 16.24 1.70 -7.05
C HIS A 164 16.52 2.52 -8.31
N SER A 165 16.96 1.90 -9.40
CA SER A 165 17.20 2.65 -10.65
C SER A 165 16.06 2.57 -11.65
N GLY A 166 15.07 1.70 -11.40
CA GLY A 166 13.98 1.41 -12.35
C GLY A 166 14.45 0.67 -13.59
N VAL A 167 15.74 0.28 -13.66
CA VAL A 167 16.32 -0.40 -14.80
C VAL A 167 15.87 -1.86 -14.80
N SER A 168 15.45 -2.33 -15.97
CA SER A 168 15.22 -3.75 -16.28
C SER A 168 16.23 -4.20 -17.31
N ASN A 169 16.91 -5.31 -17.04
CA ASN A 169 17.81 -5.97 -17.98
C ASN A 169 17.25 -7.36 -18.30
N PRO A 170 16.41 -7.50 -19.34
CA PRO A 170 15.90 -8.81 -19.73
C PRO A 170 17.02 -9.72 -20.24
N PRO A 171 16.86 -11.04 -20.14
CA PRO A 171 17.80 -11.98 -20.74
C PRO A 171 17.85 -11.80 -22.27
N PRO A 172 19.03 -11.92 -22.90
CA PRO A 172 19.16 -11.91 -24.36
C PRO A 172 18.51 -13.15 -24.99
N VAL A 173 18.12 -12.98 -26.25
CA VAL A 173 17.66 -14.06 -27.14
C VAL A 173 18.82 -15.02 -27.42
N VAL A 174 18.51 -16.30 -27.56
CA VAL A 174 19.45 -17.27 -28.12
C VAL A 174 19.50 -17.10 -29.65
N GLU A 175 20.58 -16.48 -30.13
CA GLU A 175 20.81 -16.15 -31.55
C GLU A 175 21.28 -17.32 -32.42
N HIS A 176 21.24 -18.55 -31.91
CA HIS A 176 21.70 -19.74 -32.62
C HIS A 176 20.74 -20.92 -32.44
N PRO A 177 20.68 -21.84 -33.42
CA PRO A 177 19.98 -23.10 -33.23
C PRO A 177 20.57 -23.88 -32.06
N LEU A 178 19.73 -24.67 -31.40
CA LEU A 178 20.15 -25.59 -30.33
C LEU A 178 20.40 -27.01 -30.84
N GLU A 179 20.10 -27.29 -32.12
CA GLU A 179 20.35 -28.60 -32.70
C GLU A 179 21.84 -28.93 -32.71
N ASP A 180 22.18 -30.16 -32.32
CA ASP A 180 23.54 -30.72 -32.32
C ASP A 180 24.58 -29.97 -31.45
N LEU A 181 24.14 -29.15 -30.48
CA LEU A 181 25.02 -28.51 -29.51
C LEU A 181 25.11 -29.28 -28.18
N PRO A 182 26.27 -29.26 -27.49
CA PRO A 182 26.39 -29.76 -26.13
C PRO A 182 25.65 -28.85 -25.14
N GLU A 183 25.57 -29.27 -23.88
CA GLU A 183 24.96 -28.48 -22.79
C GLU A 183 25.49 -27.04 -22.77
N CYS A 184 24.59 -26.10 -22.48
CA CYS A 184 24.82 -24.65 -22.53
C CYS A 184 26.07 -24.24 -21.73
N ILE A 185 26.29 -24.87 -20.57
CA ILE A 185 27.42 -24.61 -19.67
C ILE A 185 28.78 -24.99 -20.26
N THR A 186 28.83 -25.81 -21.30
CA THR A 186 30.08 -26.13 -22.01
C THR A 186 30.72 -24.86 -22.57
N CYS A 187 29.90 -23.93 -23.08
CA CYS A 187 30.37 -22.66 -23.64
C CYS A 187 30.09 -21.46 -22.72
N HIS A 188 29.03 -21.52 -21.92
CA HIS A 188 28.58 -20.42 -21.05
C HIS A 188 28.85 -20.64 -19.55
N GLY A 189 29.52 -21.74 -19.18
CA GLY A 189 30.03 -21.96 -17.82
C GLY A 189 31.10 -20.93 -17.43
N PRO A 190 31.53 -20.90 -16.15
CA PRO A 190 32.53 -19.96 -15.66
C PRO A 190 33.86 -20.03 -16.42
N GLU A 191 34.24 -21.23 -16.88
CA GLU A 191 35.45 -21.49 -17.69
C GLU A 191 35.14 -21.64 -19.20
N GLY A 192 33.89 -21.37 -19.60
CA GLY A 192 33.44 -21.53 -20.97
C GLY A 192 33.95 -20.42 -21.89
N PHE A 193 34.01 -20.70 -23.20
CA PHE A 193 34.50 -19.75 -24.21
C PHE A 193 33.72 -18.41 -24.23
N LYS A 194 32.42 -18.44 -23.89
CA LYS A 194 31.56 -17.28 -23.71
C LYS A 194 30.95 -17.27 -22.31
N ALA A 195 31.81 -17.28 -21.29
CA ALA A 195 31.40 -17.32 -19.90
C ALA A 195 30.33 -16.27 -19.54
N ARG A 196 29.35 -16.69 -18.72
CA ARG A 196 28.28 -15.84 -18.21
C ARG A 196 28.82 -14.66 -17.40
N ASN A 197 28.10 -13.54 -17.44
CA ASN A 197 28.35 -12.40 -16.55
C ASN A 197 27.93 -12.72 -15.09
N GLN A 198 28.29 -11.85 -14.14
CA GLN A 198 28.08 -12.06 -12.71
C GLN A 198 26.62 -11.97 -12.22
N ARG A 199 25.64 -11.61 -13.06
CA ARG A 199 24.21 -11.47 -12.69
C ARG A 199 23.39 -12.64 -13.22
N HIS A 200 23.79 -13.85 -12.87
CA HIS A 200 22.99 -15.06 -13.08
C HIS A 200 22.76 -15.71 -11.72
N PRO A 201 21.57 -16.31 -11.48
CA PRO A 201 21.35 -17.09 -10.27
C PRO A 201 22.38 -18.23 -10.20
N VAL A 202 22.72 -18.63 -8.98
CA VAL A 202 23.61 -19.78 -8.73
C VAL A 202 22.83 -21.05 -9.10
N ALA A 203 22.85 -21.42 -10.37
CA ALA A 203 22.10 -22.56 -10.88
C ALA A 203 23.01 -23.80 -11.04
N ASP A 204 22.71 -24.83 -10.26
CA ASP A 204 23.05 -26.21 -10.56
C ASP A 204 22.36 -26.57 -11.88
N THR A 205 23.14 -26.74 -12.95
CA THR A 205 22.70 -26.41 -14.31
C THR A 205 22.41 -27.66 -15.12
N ASP A 206 21.12 -27.97 -15.30
CA ASP A 206 20.66 -28.60 -16.53
C ASP A 206 20.25 -27.52 -17.55
N ASP A 207 20.20 -27.87 -18.84
CA ASP A 207 19.81 -26.93 -19.89
C ASP A 207 18.36 -26.43 -19.72
N ALA A 208 17.51 -27.20 -19.04
CA ALA A 208 16.12 -26.81 -18.80
C ALA A 208 16.01 -25.54 -17.95
N ALA A 209 16.88 -25.38 -16.94
CA ALA A 209 16.96 -24.15 -16.15
C ALA A 209 17.33 -22.92 -16.99
N CYS A 210 18.27 -23.06 -17.95
CA CYS A 210 18.65 -21.98 -18.86
C CYS A 210 17.45 -21.53 -19.72
N MET A 211 16.65 -22.48 -20.19
CA MET A 211 15.49 -22.23 -21.06
C MET A 211 14.30 -21.59 -20.35
N LEU A 212 14.32 -21.48 -19.02
CA LEU A 212 13.32 -20.70 -18.26
C LEU A 212 13.44 -19.19 -18.53
N CYS A 213 14.65 -18.73 -18.86
CA CYS A 213 14.96 -17.32 -19.10
C CYS A 213 15.42 -17.06 -20.55
N HIS A 214 16.20 -17.96 -21.14
CA HIS A 214 16.73 -17.82 -22.50
C HIS A 214 15.98 -18.72 -23.47
N GLN A 215 15.10 -18.16 -24.30
CA GLN A 215 14.39 -18.92 -25.33
C GLN A 215 14.71 -18.39 -26.72
N GLN A 216 14.70 -19.27 -27.72
CA GLN A 216 14.83 -18.88 -29.11
C GLN A 216 13.66 -17.96 -29.49
N GLY A 217 13.96 -16.76 -29.99
CA GLY A 217 12.96 -15.76 -30.36
C GLY A 217 12.26 -15.01 -29.21
N ARG A 218 12.70 -15.18 -27.96
CA ARG A 218 12.16 -14.45 -26.80
C ARG A 218 13.23 -13.54 -26.19
N GLY A 219 13.10 -12.25 -26.47
CA GLY A 219 13.94 -11.17 -25.94
C GLY A 219 13.26 -9.82 -26.22
N PRO A 220 13.88 -8.67 -25.91
CA PRO A 220 13.28 -7.39 -26.24
C PRO A 220 12.98 -7.36 -27.73
N LYS A 221 11.70 -7.22 -28.09
CA LYS A 221 11.33 -6.90 -29.47
C LYS A 221 11.92 -5.53 -29.75
N ASP A 222 12.62 -5.41 -30.87
CA ASP A 222 13.03 -4.11 -31.37
C ASP A 222 11.78 -3.20 -31.38
N ASP A 223 11.94 -1.99 -30.87
CA ASP A 223 10.94 -0.93 -30.77
C ASP A 223 10.40 -0.47 -32.15
N ASP A 224 10.87 -1.10 -33.22
CA ASP A 224 10.41 -0.95 -34.61
C ASP A 224 9.21 -1.85 -34.97
N GLU A 225 8.78 -2.81 -34.14
CA GLU A 225 7.49 -3.52 -34.31
C GLU A 225 6.32 -2.76 -33.63
N VAL A 226 6.10 -1.51 -34.04
CA VAL A 226 4.81 -0.84 -33.84
C VAL A 226 3.87 -1.28 -34.97
N SER A 227 2.94 -2.17 -34.61
CA SER A 227 1.63 -2.39 -35.22
C SER A 227 1.53 -2.68 -36.73
N GLU A 228 1.01 -3.88 -37.04
CA GLU A 228 -0.13 -4.04 -37.94
C GLU A 228 -1.28 -4.72 -37.19
#